data_AF-A0A1S3HJ56-F1
#
_entry.id   AF-A0A1S3HJ56-F1
#
_cell.length_a   1.000
_cell.length_b   1.000
_cell.length_c   1.000
_cell.angle_alpha   90.00
_cell.angle_beta   90.00
_cell.angle_gamma   90.00
#
_symmetry.space_group_name_H-M   'P 1'
#
loop_
_entity.id
_entity.type
_entity.pdbx_description
1 polymer ?
#
loop_
_entity_poly.entity_id
_entity_poly.type
_entity_poly.pdbx_seq_one_letter_code
_entity_poly.pdbx_strand_id
1 'polypeptide(L)'
;MATSSLRKARQLWSVVQTVTSRSTCISRSGALSQLQRLANIPQQTTGQVRTAAKRAGKTANLEPDEPAMYCNQCEQTKNRTACTAIGVCGKVPKVAHMQDLLIHVMRGVSIYGHRAAQMGVVIDERVYDFVFGTLFSTLTNVNFDPMRFRSYILEAVGVREELKQQYVEACQKKGVSPEEFSSGPAAWFPPDGSTDEDTLDEEGKKFTLTNDVPIYGADIAGVRQMIVFGLKGMSTYARHAHVLGQDMKDIGAFVMEVFDFLENGPVEERNDLAAMLGWALKVGEANVKVMERLDIGHREQFGAPSPAQVSTKPKPGKAILVSGHDMHDLLKILEATEGTGINVYTHGEMLPAHSYPWLRKFKHLAGHFGGAWQLQQFEFPTFPGPVVITTNFEDVT
;
A
#
# COMPACT_ATOMS: atom_id res chain seq x y z
N MET A 1 -35.90 -11.66 26.31
CA MET A 1 -35.37 -12.12 25.00
C MET A 1 -34.68 -11.01 24.17
N ALA A 2 -34.86 -9.72 24.46
CA ALA A 2 -34.22 -8.62 23.70
C ALA A 2 -32.73 -8.34 24.06
N THR A 3 -32.25 -8.81 25.21
CA THR A 3 -30.91 -8.46 25.74
C THR A 3 -29.77 -9.36 25.23
N SER A 4 -30.05 -10.56 24.73
CA SER A 4 -29.02 -11.46 24.15
C SER A 4 -28.67 -11.11 22.70
N SER A 5 -29.63 -10.54 21.95
CA SER A 5 -29.45 -10.06 20.58
C SER A 5 -28.49 -8.87 20.50
N LEU A 6 -28.61 -7.91 21.43
CA LEU A 6 -27.73 -6.73 21.52
C LEU A 6 -26.29 -7.09 21.94
N ARG A 7 -26.09 -8.14 22.76
CA ARG A 7 -24.75 -8.64 23.11
C ARG A 7 -24.04 -9.30 21.93
N LYS A 8 -24.76 -10.08 21.11
CA LYS A 8 -24.21 -10.68 19.88
C LYS A 8 -23.91 -9.64 18.81
N ALA A 9 -24.74 -8.60 18.67
CA ALA A 9 -24.48 -7.48 17.76
C ALA A 9 -23.25 -6.66 18.17
N ARG A 10 -23.01 -6.44 19.48
CA ARG A 10 -21.80 -5.78 19.97
C ARG A 10 -20.53 -6.63 19.79
N GLN A 11 -20.63 -7.96 19.91
CA GLN A 11 -19.51 -8.87 19.59
C GLN A 11 -19.17 -8.89 18.09
N LEU A 12 -20.18 -8.88 17.21
CA LEU A 12 -19.97 -8.75 15.77
C LEU A 12 -19.31 -7.40 15.41
N TRP A 13 -19.71 -6.31 16.06
CA TRP A 13 -19.10 -5.00 15.83
C TRP A 13 -17.67 -4.91 16.36
N SER A 14 -17.34 -5.56 17.49
CA SER A 14 -15.97 -5.60 18.00
C SER A 14 -15.05 -6.47 17.14
N VAL A 15 -15.55 -7.52 16.48
CA VAL A 15 -14.76 -8.33 15.53
C VAL A 15 -14.45 -7.54 14.26
N VAL A 16 -15.41 -6.78 13.72
CA VAL A 16 -15.19 -5.85 12.59
C VAL A 16 -14.19 -4.75 12.95
N GLN A 17 -14.20 -4.26 14.20
CA GLN A 17 -13.18 -3.34 14.69
C GLN A 17 -11.82 -4.02 14.93
N THR A 18 -11.77 -5.29 15.35
CA THR A 18 -10.50 -6.00 15.61
C THR A 18 -9.77 -6.36 14.31
N VAL A 19 -10.51 -6.59 13.21
CA VAL A 19 -9.93 -6.76 11.87
C VAL A 19 -9.39 -5.42 11.32
N THR A 20 -9.89 -4.28 11.79
CA THR A 20 -9.47 -2.93 11.33
C THR A 20 -8.50 -2.19 12.26
N SER A 21 -8.19 -2.72 13.46
CA SER A 21 -7.47 -1.98 14.53
C SER A 21 -6.24 -2.65 15.13
N ARG A 22 -5.69 -3.73 14.55
CA ARG A 22 -4.35 -4.20 14.96
C ARG A 22 -3.26 -3.33 14.32
N SER A 23 -3.21 -2.08 14.77
CA SER A 23 -2.06 -1.18 14.62
C SER A 23 -1.84 -0.48 15.96
N THR A 24 -0.71 -0.79 16.58
CA THR A 24 0.00 -0.04 17.63
C THR A 24 -0.72 0.29 18.94
N CYS A 25 -0.24 -0.33 20.03
CA CYS A 25 -0.39 0.19 21.39
C CYS A 25 1.00 0.60 21.87
N ILE A 26 1.32 1.90 21.82
CA ILE A 26 2.44 2.49 22.57
C ILE A 26 1.88 3.67 23.36
N SER A 27 2.18 3.67 24.66
CA SER A 27 1.64 4.55 25.69
C SER A 27 1.99 6.02 25.47
N ARG A 28 0.96 6.88 25.46
CA ARG A 28 1.08 8.34 25.49
C ARG A 28 1.45 8.83 26.90
N SER A 29 2.74 9.09 27.12
CA SER A 29 3.19 10.03 28.16
C SER A 29 4.67 10.31 27.95
N GLY A 30 4.99 11.52 27.47
CA GLY A 30 6.39 11.95 27.31
C GLY A 30 6.63 13.21 26.47
N ALA A 31 5.73 13.56 25.55
CA ALA A 31 6.02 14.59 24.54
C ALA A 31 5.12 15.84 24.60
N LEU A 32 4.73 16.31 25.80
CA LEU A 32 3.79 17.43 25.96
C LEU A 32 4.35 18.66 26.69
N SER A 33 5.68 18.77 26.89
CA SER A 33 6.24 19.86 27.71
C SER A 33 7.22 20.82 27.01
N GLN A 34 7.21 20.95 25.67
CA GLN A 34 8.12 21.91 25.00
C GLN A 34 7.49 22.85 23.94
N LEU A 35 6.18 22.87 23.73
CA LEU A 35 5.54 23.70 22.69
C LEU A 35 4.52 24.71 23.23
N GLN A 36 4.88 25.45 24.29
CA GLN A 36 4.05 26.52 24.87
C GLN A 36 4.75 27.89 24.97
N ARG A 37 5.64 28.19 24.02
CA ARG A 37 6.11 29.57 23.82
C ARG A 37 6.05 29.88 22.33
N LEU A 38 5.51 31.06 22.01
CA LEU A 38 5.25 31.65 20.68
C LEU A 38 3.80 31.52 20.18
N ALA A 39 2.90 32.28 20.83
CA ALA A 39 1.65 32.73 20.21
C ALA A 39 1.42 34.19 20.62
N ASN A 40 1.68 35.13 19.71
CA ASN A 40 1.25 36.54 19.80
C ASN A 40 1.51 37.26 18.46
N ILE A 41 0.51 37.31 17.57
CA ILE A 41 0.37 38.38 16.56
C ILE A 41 -1.14 38.66 16.31
N PRO A 42 -1.61 39.92 16.21
CA PRO A 42 -3.03 40.28 16.15
C PRO A 42 -3.62 40.38 14.73
N GLN A 43 -4.95 40.24 14.66
CA GLN A 43 -5.81 40.39 13.48
C GLN A 43 -5.87 41.82 12.92
N GLN A 44 -5.92 41.96 11.59
CA GLN A 44 -6.44 43.16 10.91
C GLN A 44 -7.41 42.82 9.76
N THR A 45 -8.66 43.20 10.01
CA THR A 45 -9.70 43.85 9.17
C THR A 45 -9.79 43.66 7.65
N THR A 46 -11.02 43.33 7.26
CA THR A 46 -11.68 43.31 5.95
C THR A 46 -11.83 44.67 5.26
N GLY A 47 -11.83 44.70 3.91
CA GLY A 47 -12.37 45.82 3.13
C GLY A 47 -12.18 45.76 1.59
N GLN A 48 -13.21 45.28 0.89
CA GLN A 48 -13.73 45.60 -0.47
C GLN A 48 -12.79 46.10 -1.60
N VAL A 49 -12.98 45.56 -2.82
CA VAL A 49 -13.62 46.25 -3.98
C VAL A 49 -13.61 45.33 -5.22
N ARG A 50 -14.76 45.33 -5.94
CA ARG A 50 -15.01 44.62 -7.21
C ARG A 50 -14.45 45.41 -8.41
N THR A 51 -14.34 44.69 -9.53
CA THR A 51 -14.29 45.11 -10.95
C THR A 51 -12.96 45.63 -11.53
N ALA A 52 -12.38 44.82 -12.42
CA ALA A 52 -11.82 45.27 -13.70
C ALA A 52 -11.60 44.06 -14.62
N ALA A 53 -12.65 43.69 -15.36
CA ALA A 53 -12.52 42.85 -16.54
C ALA A 53 -12.02 43.71 -17.72
N LYS A 54 -11.24 43.07 -18.61
CA LYS A 54 -10.66 43.56 -19.88
C LYS A 54 -9.31 44.28 -19.77
N ARG A 55 -8.23 43.49 -19.88
CA ARG A 55 -7.10 43.74 -20.80
C ARG A 55 -6.12 42.56 -20.74
N ALA A 56 -6.08 41.74 -21.80
CA ALA A 56 -4.87 41.02 -22.21
C ALA A 56 -5.13 40.34 -23.58
N GLY A 57 -4.95 41.09 -24.66
CA GLY A 57 -4.55 40.51 -25.93
C GLY A 57 -3.03 40.43 -25.93
N LYS A 58 -2.49 39.25 -25.68
CA LYS A 58 -1.13 38.79 -26.01
C LYS A 58 -1.15 37.28 -25.82
N THR A 59 -0.99 36.55 -26.92
CA THR A 59 -0.66 35.13 -26.91
C THR A 59 0.69 34.98 -26.24
N ALA A 60 0.69 34.83 -24.91
CA ALA A 60 1.81 34.24 -24.21
C ALA A 60 1.84 32.77 -24.66
N ASN A 61 3.01 32.30 -25.07
CA ASN A 61 3.29 30.86 -25.08
C ASN A 61 2.99 30.38 -23.66
N LEU A 62 1.81 29.77 -23.48
CA LEU A 62 1.50 29.04 -22.28
C LEU A 62 2.43 27.83 -22.32
N GLU A 63 3.43 27.82 -21.45
CA GLU A 63 4.08 26.55 -21.11
C GLU A 63 2.95 25.57 -20.77
N PRO A 64 3.01 24.31 -21.27
CA PRO A 64 1.98 23.35 -20.94
C PRO A 64 1.87 23.28 -19.42
N ASP A 65 0.69 23.57 -18.87
CA ASP A 65 0.42 23.51 -17.44
C ASP A 65 1.01 22.21 -16.89
N GLU A 66 1.81 22.32 -15.83
CA GLU A 66 2.41 21.18 -15.14
C GLU A 66 1.29 20.17 -14.80
N PRO A 67 1.47 18.87 -15.12
CA PRO A 67 0.40 17.90 -14.93
C PRO A 67 0.03 17.81 -13.46
N ALA A 68 -1.27 17.78 -13.15
CA ALA A 68 -1.75 17.75 -11.77
C ALA A 68 -1.35 16.47 -11.02
N MET A 69 -0.96 15.41 -11.72
CA MET A 69 -0.37 14.17 -11.19
C MET A 69 0.39 13.45 -12.31
N TYR A 70 1.08 12.34 -12.00
CA TYR A 70 1.55 11.41 -13.03
C TYR A 70 1.47 9.97 -12.54
N CYS A 71 0.68 9.12 -13.20
CA CYS A 71 0.61 7.70 -12.87
C CYS A 71 0.39 6.85 -14.12
N ASN A 72 1.27 5.87 -14.33
CA ASN A 72 1.27 4.97 -15.50
C ASN A 72 1.38 3.48 -15.12
N GLN A 73 1.17 3.12 -13.84
CA GLN A 73 1.45 1.77 -13.35
C GLN A 73 0.43 0.69 -13.78
N CYS A 74 -0.72 1.06 -14.35
CA CYS A 74 -1.75 0.11 -14.79
C CYS A 74 -1.99 0.16 -16.29
N GLU A 75 -2.44 -0.97 -16.85
CA GLU A 75 -2.75 -1.14 -18.26
C GLU A 75 -3.76 -0.10 -18.79
N GLN A 76 -4.74 0.26 -17.96
CA GLN A 76 -5.80 1.22 -18.28
C GLN A 76 -5.36 2.69 -18.19
N THR A 77 -4.07 2.98 -18.03
CA THR A 77 -3.60 4.36 -17.95
C THR A 77 -4.04 5.17 -19.19
N LYS A 78 -4.38 6.44 -18.98
CA LYS A 78 -4.97 7.27 -20.04
C LYS A 78 -4.08 7.30 -21.28
N ASN A 79 -4.68 7.03 -22.44
CA ASN A 79 -4.00 6.94 -23.74
C ASN A 79 -2.85 5.93 -23.80
N ARG A 80 -2.76 4.99 -22.85
CA ARG A 80 -1.61 4.07 -22.67
C ARG A 80 -0.27 4.79 -22.48
N THR A 81 -0.32 6.01 -21.92
CA THR A 81 0.86 6.80 -21.56
C THR A 81 0.87 7.10 -20.07
N ALA A 82 -0.03 7.98 -19.60
CA ALA A 82 -0.11 8.36 -18.19
C ALA A 82 -1.44 9.04 -17.86
N CYS A 83 -1.92 8.85 -16.63
CA CYS A 83 -2.96 9.68 -16.03
C CYS A 83 -2.32 10.95 -15.46
N THR A 84 -2.70 12.13 -15.99
CA THR A 84 -2.08 13.42 -15.65
C THR A 84 -3.02 14.45 -14.99
N ALA A 85 -4.31 14.15 -14.88
CA ALA A 85 -5.30 15.04 -14.26
C ALA A 85 -6.14 14.31 -13.20
N ILE A 86 -6.59 13.10 -13.54
CA ILE A 86 -7.22 12.13 -12.65
C ILE A 86 -6.91 10.73 -13.18
N GLY A 87 -6.77 9.75 -12.30
CA GLY A 87 -6.64 8.35 -12.67
C GLY A 87 -7.90 7.84 -13.37
N VAL A 88 -7.73 7.00 -14.40
CA VAL A 88 -8.85 6.25 -14.99
C VAL A 88 -9.53 5.35 -13.93
N CYS A 89 -8.77 4.94 -12.92
CA CYS A 89 -9.23 4.24 -11.72
C CYS A 89 -9.87 5.13 -10.64
N GLY A 90 -10.17 6.40 -10.94
CA GLY A 90 -10.72 7.35 -9.95
C GLY A 90 -9.70 7.95 -8.98
N LYS A 91 -8.42 7.54 -9.02
CA LYS A 91 -7.37 8.11 -8.16
C LYS A 91 -7.20 9.61 -8.42
N VAL A 92 -7.51 10.42 -7.42
CA VAL A 92 -7.32 11.88 -7.46
C VAL A 92 -5.85 12.28 -7.28
N PRO A 93 -5.42 13.46 -7.77
CA PRO A 93 -4.05 13.96 -7.64
C PRO A 93 -3.42 13.83 -6.25
N LYS A 94 -4.13 14.29 -5.21
CA LYS A 94 -3.65 14.23 -3.82
C LYS A 94 -3.24 12.82 -3.39
N VAL A 95 -4.06 11.82 -3.72
CA VAL A 95 -3.75 10.41 -3.41
C VAL A 95 -2.54 9.93 -4.21
N ALA A 96 -2.40 10.36 -5.48
CA ALA A 96 -1.23 10.00 -6.28
C ALA A 96 0.07 10.55 -5.69
N HIS A 97 0.10 11.83 -5.32
CA HIS A 97 1.28 12.44 -4.70
C HIS A 97 1.62 11.80 -3.36
N MET A 98 0.62 11.49 -2.53
CA MET A 98 0.85 10.82 -1.26
C MET A 98 1.38 9.39 -1.43
N GLN A 99 0.97 8.68 -2.50
CA GLN A 99 1.57 7.39 -2.86
C GLN A 99 3.03 7.55 -3.31
N ASP A 100 3.34 8.57 -4.11
CA ASP A 100 4.71 8.85 -4.56
C ASP A 100 5.62 9.23 -3.37
N LEU A 101 5.13 10.07 -2.45
CA LEU A 101 5.83 10.40 -1.22
C LEU A 101 6.06 9.17 -0.35
N LEU A 102 5.04 8.31 -0.18
CA LEU A 102 5.21 7.08 0.58
C LEU A 102 6.31 6.19 -0.01
N ILE A 103 6.33 6.00 -1.34
CA ILE A 103 7.40 5.23 -1.99
C ILE A 103 8.76 5.90 -1.81
N HIS A 104 8.85 7.22 -1.88
CA HIS A 104 10.08 7.95 -1.57
C HIS A 104 10.55 7.66 -0.14
N VAL A 105 9.70 7.81 0.88
CA VAL A 105 10.09 7.55 2.28
C VAL A 105 10.44 6.07 2.51
N MET A 106 9.74 5.14 1.86
CA MET A 106 10.04 3.71 1.95
C MET A 106 11.40 3.33 1.35
N ARG A 107 11.91 4.08 0.37
CA ARG A 107 13.32 3.96 -0.05
C ARG A 107 14.27 4.34 1.09
N GLY A 108 13.94 5.38 1.86
CA GLY A 108 14.70 5.77 3.06
C GLY A 108 14.71 4.71 4.15
N VAL A 109 13.55 4.11 4.44
CA VAL A 109 13.42 2.94 5.34
C VAL A 109 14.33 1.81 4.87
N SER A 110 14.32 1.54 3.57
CA SER A 110 15.08 0.46 2.95
C SER A 110 16.59 0.66 3.01
N ILE A 111 17.08 1.88 2.79
CA ILE A 111 18.50 2.23 2.90
C ILE A 111 19.03 1.87 4.29
N TYR A 112 18.40 2.37 5.36
CA TYR A 112 18.86 2.07 6.72
C TYR A 112 18.61 0.62 7.13
N GLY A 113 17.50 0.01 6.69
CA GLY A 113 17.25 -1.41 6.94
C GLY A 113 18.31 -2.31 6.32
N HIS A 114 18.71 -2.02 5.08
CA HIS A 114 19.77 -2.75 4.39
C HIS A 114 21.13 -2.54 5.05
N ARG A 115 21.50 -1.29 5.39
CA ARG A 115 22.76 -0.98 6.10
C ARG A 115 22.81 -1.62 7.49
N ALA A 116 21.73 -1.58 8.25
CA ALA A 116 21.63 -2.26 9.55
C ALA A 116 21.86 -3.77 9.42
N ALA A 117 21.21 -4.41 8.44
CA ALA A 117 21.38 -5.84 8.17
C ALA A 117 22.83 -6.19 7.78
N GLN A 118 23.49 -5.38 6.94
CA GLN A 118 24.91 -5.54 6.61
C GLN A 118 25.82 -5.44 7.84
N MET A 119 25.42 -4.64 8.84
CA MET A 119 26.11 -4.56 10.13
C MET A 119 25.75 -5.70 11.09
N GLY A 120 24.94 -6.67 10.67
CA GLY A 120 24.54 -7.84 11.47
C GLY A 120 23.41 -7.58 12.46
N VAL A 121 22.66 -6.48 12.28
CA VAL A 121 21.43 -6.24 13.04
C VAL A 121 20.35 -7.19 12.55
N VAL A 122 19.67 -7.85 13.49
CA VAL A 122 18.47 -8.65 13.18
C VAL A 122 17.29 -7.70 13.10
N ILE A 123 16.74 -7.54 11.89
CA ILE A 123 15.58 -6.69 11.65
C ILE A 123 14.31 -7.39 12.15
N ASP A 124 13.47 -6.66 12.88
CA ASP A 124 12.19 -7.16 13.37
C ASP A 124 11.25 -7.49 12.19
N GLU A 125 10.58 -8.64 12.28
CA GLU A 125 9.66 -9.14 11.27
C GLU A 125 8.52 -8.15 10.95
N ARG A 126 8.09 -7.35 11.93
CA ARG A 126 7.09 -6.30 11.71
C ARG A 126 7.54 -5.25 10.69
N VAL A 127 8.85 -5.02 10.56
CA VAL A 127 9.39 -4.05 9.59
C VAL A 127 9.21 -4.61 8.19
N TYR A 128 9.41 -5.92 8.00
CA TYR A 128 9.18 -6.55 6.70
C TYR A 128 7.68 -6.57 6.34
N ASP A 129 6.77 -6.89 7.27
CA ASP A 129 5.32 -6.74 7.01
C ASP A 129 4.94 -5.29 6.68
N PHE A 130 5.54 -4.31 7.37
CA PHE A 130 5.32 -2.89 7.09
C PHE A 130 5.81 -2.51 5.68
N VAL A 131 6.99 -2.98 5.26
CA VAL A 131 7.50 -2.81 3.89
C VAL A 131 6.52 -3.41 2.88
N PHE A 132 6.07 -4.64 3.07
CA PHE A 132 5.16 -5.27 2.12
C PHE A 132 3.80 -4.56 2.07
N GLY A 133 3.27 -4.18 3.23
CA GLY A 133 1.98 -3.52 3.38
C GLY A 133 1.94 -2.11 2.79
N THR A 134 3.01 -1.33 2.95
CA THR A 134 3.11 0.01 2.37
C THR A 134 3.28 -0.03 0.86
N LEU A 135 4.05 -0.98 0.32
CA LEU A 135 4.15 -1.15 -1.14
C LEU A 135 2.80 -1.58 -1.73
N PHE A 136 2.14 -2.56 -1.10
CA PHE A 136 0.81 -3.02 -1.49
C PHE A 136 -0.22 -1.88 -1.45
N SER A 137 -0.21 -1.02 -0.44
CA SER A 137 -1.19 0.08 -0.35
C SER A 137 -1.14 1.08 -1.52
N THR A 138 -0.06 1.09 -2.29
CA THR A 138 0.11 1.95 -3.48
C THR A 138 -0.21 1.26 -4.81
N LEU A 139 -0.67 0.01 -4.79
CA LEU A 139 -1.16 -0.66 -6.00
C LEU A 139 -2.53 -0.09 -6.44
N THR A 140 -2.81 -0.28 -7.72
CA THR A 140 -4.06 0.16 -8.35
C THR A 140 -5.27 -0.45 -7.64
N ASN A 141 -6.25 0.40 -7.33
CA ASN A 141 -7.51 0.05 -6.66
C ASN A 141 -7.38 -0.53 -5.24
N VAL A 142 -6.28 -0.27 -4.52
CA VAL A 142 -6.11 -0.73 -3.12
C VAL A 142 -6.60 0.26 -2.09
N ASN A 143 -6.13 1.51 -2.14
CA ASN A 143 -6.42 2.49 -1.10
C ASN A 143 -6.47 3.90 -1.70
N PHE A 144 -7.58 4.60 -1.45
CA PHE A 144 -7.84 5.95 -1.91
C PHE A 144 -7.96 6.96 -0.75
N ASP A 145 -7.68 6.55 0.49
CA ASP A 145 -7.82 7.37 1.68
C ASP A 145 -6.52 8.16 1.97
N PRO A 146 -6.50 9.50 1.78
CA PRO A 146 -5.32 10.31 2.07
C PRO A 146 -4.92 10.27 3.55
N MET A 147 -5.86 10.11 4.49
CA MET A 147 -5.56 10.03 5.93
C MET A 147 -4.74 8.77 6.25
N ARG A 148 -4.99 7.67 5.51
CA ARG A 148 -4.21 6.44 5.63
C ARG A 148 -2.80 6.62 5.09
N PHE A 149 -2.63 7.24 3.93
CA PHE A 149 -1.28 7.53 3.41
C PHE A 149 -0.50 8.48 4.32
N ARG A 150 -1.14 9.51 4.88
CA ARG A 150 -0.52 10.34 5.92
C ARG A 150 0.01 9.48 7.07
N SER A 151 -0.80 8.57 7.57
CA SER A 151 -0.42 7.69 8.68
C SER A 151 0.77 6.80 8.31
N TYR A 152 0.75 6.19 7.12
CA TYR A 152 1.86 5.37 6.63
C TYR A 152 3.16 6.16 6.43
N ILE A 153 3.09 7.39 5.92
CA ILE A 153 4.28 8.24 5.73
C ILE A 153 4.94 8.53 7.08
N LEU A 154 4.16 8.92 8.09
CA LEU A 154 4.69 9.23 9.43
C LEU A 154 5.22 7.99 10.14
N GLU A 155 4.54 6.85 9.99
CA GLU A 155 5.03 5.56 10.51
C GLU A 155 6.34 5.15 9.81
N ALA A 156 6.44 5.34 8.49
CA ALA A 156 7.65 5.05 7.74
C ALA A 156 8.83 5.93 8.16
N VAL A 157 8.61 7.21 8.44
CA VAL A 157 9.65 8.07 9.06
C VAL A 157 10.08 7.50 10.41
N GLY A 158 9.14 7.10 11.27
CA GLY A 158 9.45 6.49 12.56
C GLY A 158 10.27 5.20 12.45
N VAL A 159 9.85 4.28 11.57
CA VAL A 159 10.55 3.02 11.28
C VAL A 159 11.95 3.29 10.73
N ARG A 160 12.11 4.29 9.84
CA ARG A 160 13.41 4.68 9.31
C ARG A 160 14.36 5.13 10.43
N GLU A 161 13.90 6.02 11.32
CA GLU A 161 14.74 6.52 12.41
C GLU A 161 15.12 5.42 13.41
N GLU A 162 14.22 4.47 13.66
CA GLU A 162 14.54 3.28 14.44
C GLU A 162 15.65 2.45 13.79
N LEU A 163 15.54 2.14 12.50
CA LEU A 163 16.55 1.37 11.76
C LEU A 163 17.89 2.11 11.69
N LYS A 164 17.86 3.44 11.51
CA LYS A 164 19.04 4.30 11.55
C LYS A 164 19.75 4.20 12.90
N GLN A 165 19.00 4.28 14.00
CA GLN A 165 19.56 4.16 15.34
C GLN A 165 20.23 2.78 15.53
N GLN A 166 19.56 1.70 15.14
CA GLN A 166 20.13 0.34 15.21
C GLN A 166 21.41 0.20 14.37
N TYR A 167 21.42 0.78 13.16
CA TYR A 167 22.59 0.82 12.29
C TYR A 167 23.77 1.56 12.94
N VAL A 168 23.54 2.78 13.45
CA VAL A 168 24.58 3.60 14.08
C VAL A 168 25.17 2.89 15.31
N GLU A 169 24.33 2.30 16.16
CA GLU A 169 24.79 1.51 17.31
C GLU A 169 25.62 0.29 16.90
N ALA A 170 25.24 -0.40 15.82
CA ALA A 170 25.98 -1.53 15.30
C ALA A 170 27.34 -1.12 14.71
N CYS A 171 27.40 0.02 14.02
CA CYS A 171 28.65 0.64 13.55
C CYS A 171 29.59 0.97 14.71
N GLN A 172 29.07 1.64 15.75
CA GLN A 172 29.84 1.97 16.95
C GLN A 172 30.41 0.72 17.64
N LYS A 173 29.59 -0.33 17.83
CA LYS A 173 30.02 -1.60 18.42
C LYS A 173 31.14 -2.29 17.62
N LYS A 174 31.17 -2.09 16.30
CA LYS A 174 32.18 -2.65 15.40
C LYS A 174 33.36 -1.71 15.12
N GLY A 175 33.37 -0.50 15.70
CA GLY A 175 34.42 0.49 15.49
C GLY A 175 34.49 1.03 14.06
N VAL A 176 33.36 1.00 13.33
CA VAL A 176 33.24 1.52 11.96
C VAL A 176 32.45 2.82 12.01
N SER A 177 32.87 3.83 11.24
CA SER A 177 32.09 5.07 11.09
C SER A 177 30.81 4.80 10.29
N PRO A 178 29.62 5.20 10.77
CA PRO A 178 28.39 5.06 9.99
C PRO A 178 28.43 5.97 8.76
N GLU A 179 27.86 5.47 7.65
CA GLU A 179 27.57 6.28 6.48
C GLU A 179 26.48 7.31 6.82
N GLU A 180 26.68 8.56 6.39
CA GLU A 180 25.72 9.64 6.60
C GLU A 180 25.07 10.05 5.29
N PHE A 181 23.74 10.13 5.30
CA PHE A 181 22.95 10.61 4.17
C PHE A 181 22.45 12.02 4.45
N SER A 182 23.02 13.01 3.77
CA SER A 182 22.64 14.42 3.90
C SER A 182 21.50 14.85 2.96
N SER A 183 21.11 13.99 2.03
CA SER A 183 20.06 14.25 1.03
C SER A 183 19.32 12.96 0.65
N GLY A 184 18.26 13.12 -0.15
CA GLY A 184 17.48 12.00 -0.68
C GLY A 184 16.55 11.33 0.35
N PRO A 185 16.03 10.14 0.02
CA PRO A 185 15.04 9.42 0.84
C PRO A 185 15.42 9.21 2.31
N ALA A 186 16.69 8.92 2.56
CA ALA A 186 17.22 8.64 3.90
C ALA A 186 17.32 9.90 4.78
N ALA A 187 17.34 11.09 4.17
CA ALA A 187 17.43 12.37 4.86
C ALA A 187 16.10 13.16 4.91
N TRP A 188 15.09 12.73 4.16
CA TRP A 188 13.84 13.47 4.04
C TRP A 188 13.06 13.51 5.36
N PHE A 189 12.52 14.67 5.72
CA PHE A 189 11.54 14.82 6.80
C PHE A 189 10.45 15.79 6.34
N PRO A 190 9.24 15.72 6.92
CA PRO A 190 8.23 16.72 6.65
C PRO A 190 8.76 18.12 6.97
N PRO A 191 8.58 19.11 6.06
CA PRO A 191 9.12 20.45 6.23
C PRO A 191 8.53 21.10 7.48
N ASP A 192 9.40 21.77 8.24
CA ASP A 192 9.08 22.42 9.52
C ASP A 192 8.40 21.49 10.55
N GLY A 193 8.52 20.17 10.38
CA GLY A 193 7.83 19.17 11.19
C GLY A 193 6.31 19.11 10.96
N SER A 194 5.80 19.76 9.91
CA SER A 194 4.37 19.72 9.63
C SER A 194 3.93 18.34 9.17
N THR A 195 2.81 17.87 9.71
CA THR A 195 2.30 16.54 9.41
C THR A 195 0.89 16.61 8.83
N ASP A 196 0.39 17.78 8.46
CA ASP A 196 -0.92 17.90 7.81
C ASP A 196 -0.88 17.32 6.39
N GLU A 197 -2.06 16.94 5.88
CA GLU A 197 -2.13 16.26 4.58
C GLU A 197 -1.75 17.14 3.40
N ASP A 198 -2.01 18.45 3.48
CA ASP A 198 -1.78 19.34 2.35
C ASP A 198 -0.28 19.61 2.21
N THR A 199 0.45 19.76 3.32
CA THR A 199 1.91 19.80 3.29
C THR A 199 2.52 18.52 2.71
N LEU A 200 2.02 17.34 3.11
CA LEU A 200 2.53 16.07 2.58
C LEU A 200 2.16 15.85 1.10
N ASP A 201 0.99 16.33 0.66
CA ASP A 201 0.60 16.35 -0.75
C ASP A 201 1.57 17.23 -1.59
N GLU A 202 1.85 18.45 -1.13
CA GLU A 202 2.81 19.35 -1.78
C GLU A 202 4.23 18.77 -1.84
N GLU A 203 4.68 18.06 -0.80
CA GLU A 203 5.94 17.32 -0.83
C GLU A 203 5.91 16.18 -1.85
N GLY A 204 4.81 15.44 -1.94
CA GLY A 204 4.66 14.32 -2.86
C GLY A 204 4.79 14.69 -4.34
N LYS A 205 4.38 15.89 -4.73
CA LYS A 205 4.57 16.42 -6.10
C LYS A 205 6.03 16.38 -6.56
N LYS A 206 6.98 16.48 -5.61
CA LYS A 206 8.42 16.50 -5.88
C LYS A 206 9.01 15.12 -6.17
N PHE A 207 8.28 14.03 -5.95
CA PHE A 207 8.82 12.67 -5.96
C PHE A 207 8.20 11.73 -7.00
N THR A 208 7.59 12.29 -8.05
CA THR A 208 7.10 11.50 -9.19
C THR A 208 8.20 10.64 -9.80
N LEU A 209 7.84 9.41 -10.20
CA LEU A 209 8.76 8.46 -10.83
C LEU A 209 9.30 8.96 -12.19
N THR A 210 8.74 10.02 -12.77
CA THR A 210 9.26 10.65 -13.99
C THR A 210 10.52 11.47 -13.76
N ASN A 211 10.86 11.77 -12.50
CA ASN A 211 12.09 12.52 -12.18
C ASN A 211 13.37 11.76 -12.55
N ASP A 212 13.27 10.44 -12.72
CA ASP A 212 14.38 9.61 -13.20
C ASP A 212 14.67 9.86 -14.70
N VAL A 213 13.71 10.32 -15.51
CA VAL A 213 13.88 10.50 -16.97
C VAL A 213 14.96 11.54 -17.31
N PRO A 214 14.98 12.76 -16.75
CA PRO A 214 16.06 13.71 -17.02
C PRO A 214 17.42 13.28 -16.47
N ILE A 215 17.47 12.33 -15.52
CA ILE A 215 18.71 11.86 -14.88
C ILE A 215 19.33 10.70 -15.66
N TYR A 216 18.53 9.69 -16.01
CA TYR A 216 19.01 8.43 -16.58
C TYR A 216 18.60 8.19 -18.03
N GLY A 217 17.77 9.05 -18.61
CA GLY A 217 17.14 8.81 -19.91
C GLY A 217 15.93 7.87 -19.82
N ALA A 218 15.13 7.85 -20.88
CA ALA A 218 13.81 7.21 -20.89
C ALA A 218 13.87 5.69 -20.67
N ASP A 219 14.85 4.99 -21.25
CA ASP A 219 14.94 3.52 -21.17
C ASP A 219 15.27 3.06 -19.75
N ILE A 220 16.30 3.64 -19.14
CA ILE A 220 16.71 3.29 -17.77
C ILE A 220 15.63 3.72 -16.78
N ALA A 221 15.06 4.92 -16.91
CA ALA A 221 13.96 5.35 -16.06
C ALA A 221 12.73 4.42 -16.18
N GLY A 222 12.44 3.93 -17.38
CA GLY A 222 11.39 2.92 -17.62
C GLY A 222 11.67 1.59 -16.91
N VAL A 223 12.90 1.08 -16.97
CA VAL A 223 13.27 -0.15 -16.23
C VAL A 223 13.25 0.07 -14.72
N ARG A 224 13.68 1.23 -14.22
CA ARG A 224 13.57 1.60 -12.80
C ARG A 224 12.11 1.61 -12.33
N GLN A 225 11.20 2.16 -13.13
CA GLN A 225 9.75 2.08 -12.86
C GLN A 225 9.24 0.64 -12.87
N MET A 226 9.65 -0.17 -13.84
CA MET A 226 9.29 -1.59 -13.92
C MET A 226 9.76 -2.36 -12.68
N ILE A 227 10.96 -2.10 -12.18
CA ILE A 227 11.46 -2.67 -10.92
C ILE A 227 10.55 -2.28 -9.75
N VAL A 228 10.23 -1.00 -9.58
CA VAL A 228 9.36 -0.53 -8.49
C VAL A 228 7.97 -1.16 -8.59
N PHE A 229 7.37 -1.23 -9.78
CA PHE A 229 6.07 -1.89 -9.98
C PHE A 229 6.12 -3.39 -9.70
N GLY A 230 7.20 -4.06 -10.11
CA GLY A 230 7.45 -5.46 -9.79
C GLY A 230 7.56 -5.71 -8.29
N LEU A 231 8.28 -4.85 -7.56
CA LEU A 231 8.38 -4.91 -6.09
C LEU A 231 7.01 -4.73 -5.43
N LYS A 232 6.17 -3.81 -5.93
CA LYS A 232 4.81 -3.62 -5.41
C LYS A 232 3.96 -4.88 -5.57
N GLY A 233 3.93 -5.46 -6.76
CA GLY A 233 3.17 -6.69 -7.04
C GLY A 233 3.67 -7.88 -6.21
N MET A 234 4.98 -8.09 -6.17
CA MET A 234 5.60 -9.14 -5.37
C MET A 234 5.30 -8.98 -3.87
N SER A 235 5.35 -7.74 -3.36
CA SER A 235 5.09 -7.43 -1.95
C SER A 235 3.65 -7.79 -1.53
N THR A 236 2.68 -7.68 -2.43
CA THR A 236 1.30 -8.13 -2.16
C THR A 236 1.25 -9.63 -1.88
N TYR A 237 1.86 -10.44 -2.74
CA TYR A 237 1.93 -11.88 -2.52
C TYR A 237 2.73 -12.24 -1.25
N ALA A 238 3.84 -11.53 -1.00
CA ALA A 238 4.68 -11.73 0.18
C ALA A 238 3.89 -11.45 1.46
N ARG A 239 3.06 -10.40 1.46
CA ARG A 239 2.20 -10.08 2.61
C ARG A 239 1.18 -11.17 2.88
N HIS A 240 0.49 -11.68 1.85
CA HIS A 240 -0.47 -12.77 2.05
C HIS A 240 0.22 -14.06 2.52
N ALA A 241 1.40 -14.36 2.00
CA ALA A 241 2.17 -15.52 2.45
C ALA A 241 2.63 -15.36 3.91
N HIS A 242 3.05 -14.16 4.32
CA HIS A 242 3.37 -13.84 5.71
C HIS A 242 2.17 -13.99 6.65
N VAL A 243 0.98 -13.53 6.25
CA VAL A 243 -0.28 -13.74 7.00
C VAL A 243 -0.59 -15.23 7.20
N LEU A 244 -0.16 -16.08 6.27
CA LEU A 244 -0.28 -17.54 6.33
C LEU A 244 0.89 -18.21 7.09
N GLY A 245 1.72 -17.43 7.80
CA GLY A 245 2.79 -17.94 8.65
C GLY A 245 4.07 -18.35 7.92
N GLN A 246 4.20 -18.01 6.63
CA GLN A 246 5.42 -18.29 5.87
C GLN A 246 6.50 -17.25 6.18
N ASP A 247 7.76 -17.69 6.29
CA ASP A 247 8.90 -16.78 6.50
C ASP A 247 9.16 -15.97 5.23
N MET A 248 9.22 -14.64 5.37
CA MET A 248 9.43 -13.67 4.29
C MET A 248 10.61 -12.73 4.55
N LYS A 249 11.46 -13.03 5.54
CA LYS A 249 12.54 -12.12 5.96
C LYS A 249 13.56 -11.87 4.85
N ASP A 250 13.94 -12.90 4.11
CA ASP A 250 14.85 -12.79 2.96
C ASP A 250 14.24 -11.96 1.82
N ILE A 251 12.93 -12.10 1.57
CA ILE A 251 12.20 -11.30 0.59
C ILE A 251 12.14 -9.83 1.03
N GLY A 252 11.86 -9.58 2.31
CA GLY A 252 11.83 -8.23 2.86
C GLY A 252 13.20 -7.56 2.81
N ALA A 253 14.27 -8.31 3.14
CA ALA A 253 15.64 -7.85 3.00
C ALA A 253 16.01 -7.55 1.53
N PHE A 254 15.55 -8.39 0.60
CA PHE A 254 15.74 -8.17 -0.84
C PHE A 254 15.02 -6.91 -1.34
N VAL A 255 13.78 -6.64 -0.91
CA VAL A 255 13.09 -5.37 -1.24
C VAL A 255 13.93 -4.17 -0.77
N MET A 256 14.47 -4.26 0.45
CA MET A 256 15.31 -3.18 0.99
C MET A 256 16.61 -2.99 0.20
N GLU A 257 17.26 -4.10 -0.17
CA GLU A 257 18.45 -4.11 -1.02
C GLU A 257 18.19 -3.45 -2.38
N VAL A 258 17.09 -3.79 -3.05
CA VAL A 258 16.76 -3.21 -4.36
C VAL A 258 16.53 -1.70 -4.25
N PHE A 259 15.82 -1.24 -3.23
CA PHE A 259 15.62 0.21 -3.04
C PHE A 259 16.93 0.94 -2.68
N ASP A 260 17.78 0.36 -1.83
CA ASP A 260 19.11 0.93 -1.57
C ASP A 260 19.93 0.98 -2.86
N PHE A 261 19.92 -0.08 -3.67
CA PHE A 261 20.60 -0.11 -4.95
C PHE A 261 20.08 0.97 -5.91
N LEU A 262 18.77 1.24 -5.99
CA LEU A 262 18.22 2.26 -6.89
C LEU A 262 18.67 3.69 -6.51
N GLU A 263 18.97 3.95 -5.24
CA GLU A 263 19.37 5.26 -4.71
C GLU A 263 20.89 5.42 -4.59
N ASN A 264 21.55 4.40 -4.05
CA ASN A 264 22.94 4.42 -3.60
C ASN A 264 23.83 3.35 -4.27
N GLY A 265 23.28 2.56 -5.21
CA GLY A 265 24.06 1.61 -5.98
C GLY A 265 25.15 2.29 -6.83
N PRO A 266 26.17 1.54 -7.30
CA PRO A 266 27.23 2.07 -8.15
C PRO A 266 26.65 2.87 -9.31
N VAL A 267 27.17 4.09 -9.52
CA VAL A 267 26.62 5.03 -10.51
C VAL A 267 26.68 4.42 -11.90
N GLU A 268 27.75 3.69 -12.20
CA GLU A 268 28.00 2.99 -13.45
C GLU A 268 26.95 1.93 -13.72
N GLU A 269 26.57 1.14 -12.70
CA GLU A 269 25.50 0.16 -12.83
C GLU A 269 24.14 0.82 -12.96
N ARG A 270 23.87 1.89 -12.18
CA ARG A 270 22.60 2.63 -12.27
C ARG A 270 22.39 3.35 -13.61
N ASN A 271 23.47 3.66 -14.32
CA ASN A 271 23.46 4.24 -15.66
C ASN A 271 23.65 3.20 -16.77
N ASP A 272 23.67 1.91 -16.45
CA ASP A 272 23.77 0.83 -17.42
C ASP A 272 22.43 0.08 -17.55
N LEU A 273 21.90 0.06 -18.78
CA LEU A 273 20.62 -0.59 -19.07
C LEU A 273 20.67 -2.11 -18.80
N ALA A 274 21.79 -2.77 -19.09
CA ALA A 274 21.90 -4.21 -18.90
C ALA A 274 21.91 -4.57 -17.41
N ALA A 275 22.62 -3.81 -16.57
CA ALA A 275 22.60 -3.95 -15.12
C ALA A 275 21.19 -3.72 -14.56
N MET A 276 20.47 -2.67 -14.99
CA MET A 276 19.08 -2.42 -14.59
C MET A 276 18.15 -3.58 -14.98
N LEU A 277 18.26 -4.10 -16.20
CA LEU A 277 17.49 -5.27 -16.62
C LEU A 277 17.83 -6.51 -15.79
N GLY A 278 19.10 -6.68 -15.39
CA GLY A 278 19.51 -7.71 -14.45
C GLY A 278 18.80 -7.60 -13.11
N TRP A 279 18.63 -6.38 -12.57
CA TRP A 279 17.84 -6.16 -11.34
C TRP A 279 16.36 -6.43 -11.53
N ALA A 280 15.77 -6.08 -12.68
CA ALA A 280 14.39 -6.45 -13.00
C ALA A 280 14.19 -7.97 -13.03
N LEU A 281 15.14 -8.72 -13.59
CA LEU A 281 15.12 -10.19 -13.58
C LEU A 281 15.23 -10.75 -12.15
N LYS A 282 16.11 -10.21 -11.30
CA LYS A 282 16.18 -10.58 -9.88
C LYS A 282 14.86 -10.39 -9.15
N VAL A 283 14.13 -9.31 -9.44
CA VAL A 283 12.77 -9.11 -8.90
C VAL A 283 11.80 -10.19 -9.38
N GLY A 284 11.88 -10.59 -10.65
CA GLY A 284 11.13 -11.72 -11.20
C GLY A 284 11.44 -13.05 -10.49
N GLU A 285 12.72 -13.35 -10.27
CA GLU A 285 13.17 -14.55 -9.56
C GLU A 285 12.68 -14.57 -8.09
N ALA A 286 12.77 -13.44 -7.40
CA ALA A 286 12.23 -13.30 -6.05
C ALA A 286 10.71 -13.51 -6.03
N ASN A 287 9.99 -12.98 -7.02
CA ASN A 287 8.55 -13.17 -7.12
C ASN A 287 8.14 -14.64 -7.32
N VAL A 288 8.91 -15.43 -8.06
CA VAL A 288 8.67 -16.89 -8.17
C VAL A 288 8.74 -17.56 -6.79
N LYS A 289 9.75 -17.22 -5.97
CA LYS A 289 9.89 -17.76 -4.60
C LYS A 289 8.73 -17.34 -3.70
N VAL A 290 8.28 -16.09 -3.83
CA VAL A 290 7.13 -15.57 -3.07
C VAL A 290 5.85 -16.34 -3.44
N MET A 291 5.59 -16.54 -4.73
CA MET A 291 4.41 -17.29 -5.18
C MET A 291 4.47 -18.75 -4.76
N GLU A 292 5.64 -19.39 -4.76
CA GLU A 292 5.83 -20.74 -4.24
C GLU A 292 5.47 -20.82 -2.74
N ARG A 293 5.96 -19.88 -1.93
CA ARG A 293 5.63 -19.85 -0.49
C ARG A 293 4.16 -19.52 -0.24
N LEU A 294 3.56 -18.64 -1.04
CA LEU A 294 2.12 -18.36 -0.97
C LEU A 294 1.30 -19.62 -1.27
N ASP A 295 1.66 -20.37 -2.32
CA ASP A 295 1.04 -21.66 -2.63
C ASP A 295 1.18 -22.66 -1.47
N ILE A 296 2.38 -22.79 -0.89
CA ILE A 296 2.61 -23.64 0.28
C ILE A 296 1.69 -23.24 1.43
N GLY A 297 1.68 -21.96 1.80
CA GLY A 297 0.84 -21.46 2.90
C GLY A 297 -0.65 -21.72 2.67
N HIS A 298 -1.13 -21.53 1.43
CA HIS A 298 -2.51 -21.89 1.09
C HIS A 298 -2.78 -23.39 1.20
N ARG A 299 -1.89 -24.25 0.70
CA ARG A 299 -2.07 -25.71 0.74
C ARG A 299 -2.00 -26.25 2.17
N GLU A 300 -1.14 -25.71 3.01
CA GLU A 300 -1.02 -26.07 4.42
C GLU A 300 -2.28 -25.68 5.21
N GLN A 301 -2.77 -24.45 5.00
CA GLN A 301 -3.93 -23.93 5.72
C GLN A 301 -5.26 -24.49 5.21
N PHE A 302 -5.42 -24.61 3.89
CA PHE A 302 -6.72 -24.85 3.25
C PHE A 302 -6.82 -26.18 2.49
N GLY A 303 -5.70 -26.91 2.37
CA GLY A 303 -5.56 -28.15 1.61
C GLY A 303 -5.27 -27.90 0.12
N ALA A 304 -4.85 -28.96 -0.60
CA ALA A 304 -4.60 -28.84 -2.03
C ALA A 304 -5.90 -28.52 -2.80
N PRO A 305 -5.90 -27.51 -3.71
CA PRO A 305 -7.07 -27.18 -4.49
C PRO A 305 -7.46 -28.34 -5.41
N SER A 306 -8.75 -28.50 -5.65
CA SER A 306 -9.30 -29.53 -6.53
C SER A 306 -10.49 -28.98 -7.32
N PRO A 307 -10.82 -29.55 -8.49
CA PRO A 307 -12.01 -29.15 -9.24
C PRO A 307 -13.26 -29.14 -8.36
N ALA A 308 -14.04 -28.07 -8.46
CA ALA A 308 -15.27 -27.88 -7.69
C ALA A 308 -16.35 -27.27 -8.58
N GLN A 309 -17.59 -27.73 -8.43
CA GLN A 309 -18.75 -27.03 -8.98
C GLN A 309 -19.16 -25.93 -8.02
N VAL A 310 -19.22 -24.70 -8.52
CA VAL A 310 -19.59 -23.52 -7.72
C VAL A 310 -20.97 -23.06 -8.15
N SER A 311 -21.88 -22.93 -7.19
CA SER A 311 -23.21 -22.39 -7.47
C SER A 311 -23.13 -20.88 -7.71
N THR A 312 -23.77 -20.42 -8.78
CA THR A 312 -24.08 -19.00 -9.01
C THR A 312 -25.54 -18.67 -8.68
N LYS A 313 -26.30 -19.66 -8.19
CA LYS A 313 -27.73 -19.50 -7.87
C LYS A 313 -27.90 -18.75 -6.54
N PRO A 314 -28.84 -17.80 -6.45
CA PRO A 314 -29.23 -17.19 -5.19
C PRO A 314 -29.78 -18.24 -4.21
N LYS A 315 -29.40 -18.13 -2.94
CA LYS A 315 -29.90 -18.94 -1.84
C LYS A 315 -30.67 -18.03 -0.88
N PRO A 316 -31.95 -18.33 -0.58
CA PRO A 316 -32.73 -17.51 0.34
C PRO A 316 -32.05 -17.34 1.71
N GLY A 317 -32.12 -16.13 2.27
CA GLY A 317 -31.56 -15.80 3.58
C GLY A 317 -30.74 -14.51 3.58
N LYS A 318 -30.20 -14.15 4.74
CA LYS A 318 -29.23 -13.04 4.86
C LYS A 318 -27.92 -13.45 4.22
N ALA A 319 -27.18 -12.50 3.65
CA ALA A 319 -25.93 -12.80 2.97
C ALA A 319 -24.84 -11.75 3.22
N ILE A 320 -23.59 -12.16 3.07
CA ILE A 320 -22.39 -11.31 3.01
C ILE A 320 -21.65 -11.66 1.70
N LEU A 321 -21.17 -10.64 0.99
CA LEU A 321 -20.30 -10.82 -0.17
C LEU A 321 -18.85 -10.53 0.23
N VAL A 322 -17.92 -11.42 -0.13
CA VAL A 322 -16.48 -11.25 0.11
C VAL A 322 -15.76 -11.17 -1.24
N SER A 323 -15.03 -10.07 -1.46
CA SER A 323 -14.25 -9.78 -2.66
C SER A 323 -12.77 -9.59 -2.29
N GLY A 324 -11.89 -9.59 -3.30
CA GLY A 324 -10.44 -9.50 -3.15
C GLY A 324 -9.75 -10.86 -3.24
N HIS A 325 -8.70 -11.09 -2.44
CA HIS A 325 -7.88 -12.31 -2.51
C HIS A 325 -7.60 -12.97 -1.15
N ASP A 326 -7.90 -12.31 -0.03
CA ASP A 326 -7.47 -12.83 1.28
C ASP A 326 -8.37 -13.96 1.78
N MET A 327 -7.90 -15.20 1.58
CA MET A 327 -8.60 -16.41 2.02
C MET A 327 -8.58 -16.58 3.54
N HIS A 328 -7.63 -15.98 4.24
CA HIS A 328 -7.57 -16.03 5.70
C HIS A 328 -8.67 -15.15 6.31
N ASP A 329 -8.95 -13.99 5.74
CA ASP A 329 -10.09 -13.17 6.14
C ASP A 329 -11.44 -13.81 5.76
N LEU A 330 -11.54 -14.46 4.60
CA LEU A 330 -12.71 -15.29 4.28
C LEU A 330 -12.93 -16.39 5.33
N LEU A 331 -11.87 -17.08 5.76
CA LEU A 331 -11.97 -18.09 6.80
C LEU A 331 -12.53 -17.50 8.10
N LYS A 332 -12.00 -16.35 8.57
CA LYS A 332 -12.51 -15.67 9.77
C LYS A 332 -13.99 -15.30 9.63
N ILE A 333 -14.42 -14.83 8.46
CA ILE A 333 -15.82 -14.51 8.18
C ILE A 333 -16.68 -15.78 8.24
N LEU A 334 -16.23 -16.88 7.63
CA LEU A 334 -16.93 -18.16 7.65
C LEU A 334 -17.09 -18.68 9.08
N GLU A 335 -16.02 -18.69 9.86
CA GLU A 335 -16.02 -19.09 11.27
C GLU A 335 -16.95 -18.21 12.12
N ALA A 336 -16.88 -16.89 11.95
CA ALA A 336 -17.70 -15.95 12.72
C ALA A 336 -19.21 -16.01 12.35
N THR A 337 -19.54 -16.49 11.15
CA THR A 337 -20.92 -16.58 10.64
C THR A 337 -21.50 -17.98 10.70
N GLU A 338 -20.74 -18.99 11.14
CA GLU A 338 -21.21 -20.36 11.24
C GLU A 338 -22.39 -20.49 12.22
N GLY A 339 -23.45 -21.18 11.79
CA GLY A 339 -24.67 -21.36 12.59
C GLY A 339 -25.53 -20.09 12.78
N THR A 340 -25.20 -18.97 12.13
CA THR A 340 -25.96 -17.70 12.27
C THR A 340 -27.10 -17.56 11.27
N GLY A 341 -27.17 -18.44 10.26
CA GLY A 341 -28.12 -18.34 9.15
C GLY A 341 -27.74 -17.30 8.09
N ILE A 342 -26.50 -16.82 8.10
CA ILE A 342 -25.94 -15.93 7.08
C ILE A 342 -25.22 -16.77 6.02
N ASN A 343 -25.58 -16.57 4.75
CA ASN A 343 -24.88 -17.15 3.60
C ASN A 343 -23.67 -16.27 3.24
N VAL A 344 -22.52 -16.86 2.98
CA VAL A 344 -21.31 -16.17 2.51
C VAL A 344 -21.15 -16.44 1.03
N TYR A 345 -21.02 -15.38 0.24
CA TYR A 345 -20.74 -15.44 -1.20
C TYR A 345 -19.35 -14.87 -1.48
N THR A 346 -18.68 -15.42 -2.48
CA THR A 346 -17.43 -14.88 -3.03
C THR A 346 -17.73 -14.02 -4.27
N HIS A 347 -16.87 -13.06 -4.60
CA HIS A 347 -16.90 -12.27 -5.84
C HIS A 347 -15.48 -12.11 -6.42
N GLY A 348 -15.38 -11.97 -7.75
CA GLY A 348 -14.11 -11.78 -8.45
C GLY A 348 -13.07 -12.84 -8.12
N GLU A 349 -11.89 -12.37 -7.67
CA GLU A 349 -10.73 -13.21 -7.38
C GLU A 349 -10.87 -14.08 -6.11
N MET A 350 -12.00 -13.99 -5.40
CA MET A 350 -12.35 -14.95 -4.34
C MET A 350 -12.97 -16.25 -4.89
N LEU A 351 -13.27 -16.36 -6.19
CA LEU A 351 -13.78 -17.59 -6.81
C LEU A 351 -12.92 -18.85 -6.49
N PRO A 352 -11.58 -18.81 -6.55
CA PRO A 352 -10.74 -19.97 -6.26
C PRO A 352 -10.88 -20.51 -4.84
N ALA A 353 -11.42 -19.75 -3.89
CA ALA A 353 -11.69 -20.23 -2.53
C ALA A 353 -12.53 -21.52 -2.51
N HIS A 354 -13.43 -21.70 -3.49
CA HIS A 354 -14.26 -22.89 -3.63
C HIS A 354 -13.49 -24.15 -4.07
N SER A 355 -12.26 -24.02 -4.57
CA SER A 355 -11.41 -25.17 -4.92
C SER A 355 -10.77 -25.83 -3.69
N TYR A 356 -10.68 -25.11 -2.58
CA TYR A 356 -10.00 -25.56 -1.37
C TYR A 356 -10.89 -26.47 -0.50
N PRO A 357 -10.44 -27.69 -0.17
CA PRO A 357 -11.26 -28.66 0.56
C PRO A 357 -11.60 -28.21 1.99
N TRP A 358 -10.73 -27.47 2.67
CA TRP A 358 -11.02 -26.98 4.02
C TRP A 358 -12.15 -25.95 4.02
N LEU A 359 -12.11 -24.97 3.13
CA LEU A 359 -13.13 -23.92 3.02
C LEU A 359 -14.49 -24.50 2.59
N ARG A 360 -14.51 -25.53 1.74
CA ARG A 360 -15.75 -26.23 1.34
C ARG A 360 -16.47 -26.96 2.49
N LYS A 361 -15.86 -27.11 3.67
CA LYS A 361 -16.54 -27.69 4.83
C LYS A 361 -17.68 -26.82 5.33
N PHE A 362 -17.55 -25.50 5.19
CA PHE A 362 -18.55 -24.53 5.59
C PHE A 362 -19.76 -24.55 4.65
N LYS A 363 -20.87 -25.14 5.09
CA LYS A 363 -22.10 -25.29 4.27
C LYS A 363 -22.80 -23.98 3.94
N HIS A 364 -22.44 -22.90 4.63
CA HIS A 364 -22.93 -21.54 4.37
C HIS A 364 -22.01 -20.73 3.45
N LEU A 365 -20.85 -21.26 3.01
CA LEU A 365 -20.17 -20.77 1.81
C LEU A 365 -21.04 -21.14 0.60
N ALA A 366 -21.95 -20.22 0.24
CA ALA A 366 -23.14 -20.53 -0.55
C ALA A 366 -22.89 -20.53 -2.06
N GLY A 367 -21.88 -19.81 -2.54
CA GLY A 367 -21.58 -19.74 -3.96
C GLY A 367 -20.72 -18.54 -4.34
N HIS A 368 -20.75 -18.23 -5.63
CA HIS A 368 -20.10 -17.08 -6.23
C HIS A 368 -21.13 -16.14 -6.85
N PHE A 369 -20.95 -14.84 -6.66
CA PHE A 369 -21.84 -13.80 -7.16
C PHE A 369 -21.05 -12.85 -8.06
N GLY A 370 -21.65 -12.50 -9.20
CA GLY A 370 -21.06 -11.56 -10.15
C GLY A 370 -19.96 -12.18 -11.01
N GLY A 371 -19.13 -11.30 -11.57
CA GLY A 371 -18.05 -11.62 -12.48
C GLY A 371 -16.72 -10.99 -12.06
N ALA A 372 -16.04 -10.40 -13.04
CA ALA A 372 -14.77 -9.72 -12.81
C ALA A 372 -14.98 -8.35 -12.17
N TRP A 373 -13.95 -7.86 -11.48
CA TRP A 373 -14.00 -6.66 -10.64
C TRP A 373 -14.51 -5.39 -11.36
N GLN A 374 -14.31 -5.27 -12.67
CA GLN A 374 -14.74 -4.10 -13.45
C GLN A 374 -16.28 -3.94 -13.44
N LEU A 375 -17.03 -5.00 -13.14
CA LEU A 375 -18.49 -4.98 -13.11
C LEU A 375 -19.05 -4.61 -11.74
N GLN A 376 -18.21 -4.46 -10.71
CA GLN A 376 -18.67 -4.32 -9.34
C GLN A 376 -19.54 -3.08 -9.09
N GLN A 377 -19.33 -1.98 -9.83
CA GLN A 377 -20.18 -0.77 -9.76
C GLN A 377 -21.65 -1.08 -10.10
N PHE A 378 -21.88 -2.09 -10.94
CA PHE A 378 -23.22 -2.55 -11.32
C PHE A 378 -23.68 -3.74 -10.47
N GLU A 379 -22.76 -4.62 -10.07
CA GLU A 379 -23.08 -5.86 -9.35
C GLU A 379 -23.31 -5.63 -7.86
N PHE A 380 -22.43 -4.89 -7.16
CA PHE A 380 -22.52 -4.69 -5.72
C PHE A 380 -23.84 -4.03 -5.28
N PRO A 381 -24.39 -2.99 -5.96
CA PRO A 381 -25.68 -2.41 -5.60
C PRO A 381 -26.85 -3.40 -5.70
N THR A 382 -26.71 -4.46 -6.48
CA THR A 382 -27.76 -5.50 -6.63
C THR A 382 -27.64 -6.62 -5.60
N PHE A 383 -26.52 -6.70 -4.88
CA PHE A 383 -26.32 -7.68 -3.81
C PHE A 383 -27.07 -7.23 -2.54
N PRO A 384 -27.94 -8.08 -1.94
CA PRO A 384 -28.85 -7.66 -0.88
C PRO A 384 -28.21 -7.53 0.52
N GLY A 385 -26.89 -7.68 0.64
CA GLY A 385 -26.16 -7.72 1.91
C GLY A 385 -24.91 -6.85 1.92
N PRO A 386 -24.18 -6.78 3.04
CA PRO A 386 -22.91 -6.07 3.09
C PRO A 386 -21.86 -6.75 2.20
N VAL A 387 -20.96 -5.93 1.67
CA VAL A 387 -19.79 -6.34 0.89
C VAL A 387 -18.53 -6.09 1.72
N VAL A 388 -17.64 -7.07 1.77
CA VAL A 388 -16.33 -6.98 2.42
C VAL A 388 -15.26 -7.11 1.35
N ILE A 389 -14.40 -6.09 1.25
CA ILE A 389 -13.28 -6.05 0.31
C ILE A 389 -12.01 -6.35 1.11
N THR A 390 -11.31 -7.43 0.77
CA THR A 390 -10.11 -7.88 1.49
C THR A 390 -8.79 -7.31 0.92
N THR A 391 -8.78 -6.91 -0.34
CA THR A 391 -7.59 -6.43 -1.08
C THR A 391 -7.96 -5.35 -2.09
N ASN A 392 -7.20 -5.17 -3.19
CA ASN A 392 -7.58 -4.30 -4.30
C ASN A 392 -8.98 -4.62 -4.86
N PHE A 393 -9.49 -3.66 -5.65
CA PHE A 393 -10.81 -3.54 -6.26
C PHE A 393 -11.83 -2.79 -5.42
N GLU A 394 -11.42 -1.72 -4.74
CA GLU A 394 -12.35 -0.66 -4.40
C GLU A 394 -12.47 0.28 -5.60
N ASP A 395 -13.67 0.44 -6.14
CA ASP A 395 -13.96 1.47 -7.13
C ASP A 395 -14.85 2.46 -6.39
N VAL A 396 -14.23 3.54 -5.92
CA VAL A 396 -14.90 4.57 -5.10
C VAL A 396 -15.53 5.57 -6.08
N THR A 397 -16.58 5.15 -6.78
CA THR A 397 -17.43 6.07 -7.56
C THR A 397 -18.87 5.98 -7.10
#